data_AF-A0A7C3PTA5-F1
#
_entry.id   AF-A0A7C3PTA5-F1
#
_cell.length_a   1.000
_cell.length_b   1.000
_cell.length_c   1.000
_cell.angle_alpha   90.00
_cell.angle_beta   90.00
_cell.angle_gamma   90.00
#
_symmetry.space_group_name_H-M   'P 1'
#
loop_
_entity.id
_entity.type
_entity.pdbx_description
1 polymer ?
#
loop_
_entity_poly.entity_id
_entity_poly.type
_entity_poly.pdbx_seq_one_letter_code
_entity_poly.pdbx_strand_id
1 'polypeptide(L)' 'MYDIIELNGKLLSELKDIAKKLNIPKFDTLKKQDLIYKILDHQAL' A
#
# COMPACT_ATOMS: atom_id res chain seq x y z
N MET A 1 8.99 6.76 -5.01
CA MET A 1 9.01 5.37 -4.53
C MET A 1 8.77 5.43 -3.04
N TYR A 2 7.81 4.66 -2.51
CA TYR A 2 7.53 4.64 -1.07
C TYR A 2 8.48 3.66 -0.41
N ASP A 3 8.83 3.89 0.86
CA ASP A 3 9.58 2.93 1.66
C ASP A 3 8.73 2.40 2.82
N ILE A 4 9.25 1.35 3.47
CA ILE A 4 8.53 0.65 4.54
C ILE A 4 8.30 1.53 5.78
N ILE A 5 9.17 2.51 6.05
CA ILE A 5 9.05 3.40 7.20
C ILE A 5 7.92 4.40 6.92
N GLU A 6 7.90 4.99 5.73
CA GLU A 6 6.85 5.93 5.29
C GLU A 6 5.48 5.26 5.31
N LEU A 7 5.37 4.04 4.75
CA LEU A 7 4.10 3.32 4.68
C LEU A 7 3.60 2.86 6.06
N ASN A 8 4.50 2.46 6.98
CA ASN A 8 4.10 2.11 8.34
C ASN A 8 3.55 3.32 9.12
N GLY A 9 4.02 4.54 8.83
CA GLY A 9 3.53 5.78 9.43
C GLY A 9 2.13 6.20 8.97
N LYS A 10 1.62 5.67 7.85
CA LYS A 10 0.31 6.05 7.28
C LYS A 10 -0.85 5.30 7.91
N LEU A 11 -2.04 5.90 7.88
CA LEU A 11 -3.29 5.24 8.22
C LEU A 11 -3.69 4.24 7.13
N LEU A 12 -4.53 3.26 7.48
CA LEU A 12 -5.04 2.27 6.53
C LEU A 12 -5.80 2.95 5.37
N SER A 13 -6.55 4.02 5.64
CA SER A 13 -7.25 4.81 4.62
C SER A 13 -6.26 5.45 3.61
N GLU A 14 -5.18 6.04 4.10
CA GLU A 14 -4.15 6.65 3.25
C GLU A 14 -3.44 5.60 2.39
N LEU A 15 -3.15 4.42 2.96
CA LEU A 15 -2.60 3.30 2.21
C LEU A 15 -3.55 2.80 1.13
N LYS A 16 -4.85 2.78 1.39
CA LYS A 16 -5.88 2.45 0.39
C LYS A 16 -5.92 3.48 -0.73
N ASP A 17 -5.82 4.77 -0.41
CA ASP A 17 -5.73 5.83 -1.42
C ASP A 17 -4.48 5.71 -2.29
N ILE A 18 -3.34 5.35 -1.69
CA ILE A 18 -2.11 5.07 -2.42
C ILE A 18 -2.29 3.86 -3.35
N ALA A 19 -2.81 2.75 -2.84
CA ALA A 19 -3.05 1.55 -3.63
C ALA A 19 -4.02 1.80 -4.80
N LYS A 20 -5.05 2.64 -4.59
CA LYS A 20 -5.95 3.10 -5.64
C LYS A 20 -5.22 3.91 -6.71
N LYS A 21 -4.36 4.86 -6.31
CA LYS A 21 -3.54 5.67 -7.25
C LYS A 21 -2.56 4.82 -8.05
N LEU A 22 -2.06 3.75 -7.44
CA LEU A 22 -1.17 2.77 -8.07
C LEU A 22 -1.93 1.68 -8.85
N ASN A 23 -3.27 1.74 -8.93
CA ASN A 23 -4.11 0.73 -9.59
C ASN A 23 -3.86 -0.71 -9.10
N ILE A 24 -3.49 -0.89 -7.82
CA ILE A 24 -3.32 -2.22 -7.23
C ILE A 24 -4.69 -2.87 -7.10
N PRO A 25 -4.96 -4.06 -7.66
CA PRO A 25 -6.27 -4.70 -7.55
C PRO A 25 -6.49 -5.34 -6.18
N LYS A 26 -7.75 -5.44 -5.75
CA LYS A 26 -8.20 -6.14 -4.52
C LYS A 26 -7.55 -5.63 -3.22
N PHE A 27 -7.14 -4.36 -3.19
CA PHE A 27 -6.52 -3.75 -2.02
C PHE A 27 -7.50 -3.47 -0.86
N ASP A 28 -8.80 -3.34 -1.14
CA ASP A 28 -9.81 -2.94 -0.16
C ASP A 28 -10.01 -3.93 0.99
N THR A 29 -9.74 -5.22 0.74
CA THR A 29 -9.85 -6.30 1.73
C THR A 29 -8.55 -6.55 2.50
N LEU A 30 -7.45 -5.90 2.10
CA LEU A 30 -6.15 -6.11 2.73
C LEU A 30 -6.07 -5.40 4.08
N LYS A 31 -5.45 -6.08 5.05
CA LYS A 31 -5.07 -5.45 6.32
C LYS A 31 -3.87 -4.53 6.07
N LYS A 32 -3.59 -3.66 7.04
CA LYS A 32 -2.53 -2.65 6.92
C LYS A 32 -1.19 -3.24 6.47
N GLN A 33 -0.69 -4.28 7.15
CA GLN A 33 0.59 -4.89 6.82
C GLN A 33 0.60 -5.52 5.43
N ASP A 34 -0.44 -6.29 5.07
CA ASP A 34 -0.55 -6.90 3.74
C ASP A 34 -0.58 -5.84 2.64
N LEU A 35 -1.25 -4.72 2.87
CA LEU A 35 -1.33 -3.61 1.93
C LEU A 35 0.02 -2.89 1.75
N ILE A 36 0.79 -2.71 2.83
CA ILE A 36 2.14 -2.15 2.78
C ILE A 36 3.04 -3.03 1.89
N TYR A 37 3.07 -4.34 2.15
CA TYR A 37 3.86 -5.26 1.34
C TYR A 37 3.39 -5.29 -0.11
N LYS A 38 2.08 -5.23 -0.36
CA LYS A 38 1.52 -5.19 -1.73
C LYS A 38 1.96 -3.94 -2.50
N ILE A 39 2.01 -2.79 -1.83
CA ILE A 39 2.47 -1.53 -2.43
C ILE A 39 3.96 -1.62 -2.77
N LEU A 40 4.79 -2.13 -1.85
CA LEU A 40 6.23 -2.27 -2.07
C LEU A 40 6.53 -3.25 -3.23
N ASP A 41 5.85 -4.39 -3.26
CA ASP A 41 5.96 -5.41 -4.32
C ASP A 41 5.57 -4.83 -5.68
N HIS A 42 4.46 -4.08 -5.74
CA HIS A 42 4.01 -3.44 -6.98
C HIS A 42 4.98 -2.39 -7.52
N GLN A 43 5.72 -1.68 -6.64
CA GLN A 43 6.73 -0.69 -7.03
C GLN A 43 8.06 -1.31 -7.48
N ALA A 44 8.30 -2.59 -7.16
CA ALA A 44 9.51 -3.32 -7.53
C ALA A 44 9.39 -4.08 -8.86
N LEU A 45 8.19 -4.14 -9.44
CA LEU A 45 7.84 -4.70 -10.75
C LEU A 45 7.98 -3.65 -11.87
#